data_AF-A0A7S3G5Q4-F1
#
_entry.id   AF-A0A7S3G5Q4-F1
#
_cell.length_a   1.000
_cell.length_b   1.000
_cell.length_c   1.000
_cell.angle_alpha   90.00
_cell.angle_beta   90.00
_cell.angle_gamma   90.00
#
_symmetry.space_group_name_H-M   'P 1'
#
loop_
_entity.id
_entity.type
_entity.pdbx_description
1 polymer ?
#
loop_
_entity_poly.entity_id
_entity_poly.type
_entity_poly.pdbx_seq_one_letter_code
_entity_poly.pdbx_strand_id
1 'polypeptide(L)'
;ATYRDRVSVDELKSFHREKRRLLVEEGVDLLAYETIPCAKEVKAIAEIEVEEGGASHTPAWVSVACRSSTELNSGEDLLSSLSPLKHIPSIFGVGVNCSNPLIVADVVTAIRRELPEKVVVSVDFRRKETLHFRCVC
;
A
#
# COMPACT_ATOMS: atom_id res chain seq x y z
N ALA A 1 7.80 -17.05 -14.86
CA ALA A 1 6.59 -16.83 -14.04
C ALA A 1 7.03 -16.38 -12.66
N THR A 2 6.66 -15.16 -12.29
CA THR A 2 6.85 -14.59 -10.95
C THR A 2 5.71 -15.06 -10.03
N TYR A 3 5.81 -14.88 -8.70
CA TYR A 3 4.78 -15.41 -7.78
C TYR A 3 3.38 -14.86 -8.10
N ARG A 4 3.27 -13.57 -8.47
CA ARG A 4 2.00 -12.94 -8.85
C ARG A 4 1.28 -13.66 -10.00
N ASP A 5 2.00 -14.37 -10.86
CA ASP A 5 1.42 -15.08 -12.00
C ASP A 5 0.80 -16.43 -11.57
N ARG A 6 1.18 -16.92 -10.39
CA ARG A 6 0.79 -18.23 -9.84
C ARG A 6 -0.18 -18.14 -8.68
N VAL A 7 -0.39 -16.94 -8.15
CA VAL A 7 -1.26 -16.69 -6.99
C VAL A 7 -2.48 -15.88 -7.46
N SER A 8 -3.65 -16.34 -7.06
CA SER A 8 -4.94 -15.69 -7.28
C SER A 8 -5.14 -14.49 -6.34
N VAL A 9 -6.15 -13.67 -6.62
CA VAL A 9 -6.53 -12.58 -5.71
C VAL A 9 -6.99 -13.14 -4.36
N ASP A 10 -7.76 -14.23 -4.36
CA ASP A 10 -8.28 -14.82 -3.12
C ASP A 10 -7.19 -15.42 -2.22
N GLU A 11 -6.15 -16.02 -2.81
CA GLU A 11 -4.97 -16.47 -2.06
C GLU A 11 -4.21 -15.29 -1.45
N LEU A 12 -4.04 -14.18 -2.18
CA LEU A 12 -3.45 -12.96 -1.65
C LEU A 12 -4.31 -12.36 -0.53
N LYS A 13 -5.63 -12.35 -0.69
CA LYS A 13 -6.57 -11.90 0.34
C LYS A 13 -6.44 -12.73 1.60
N SER A 14 -6.42 -14.04 1.46
CA SER A 14 -6.31 -14.97 2.60
C SER A 14 -5.01 -14.71 3.38
N PHE A 15 -3.89 -14.55 2.67
CA PHE A 15 -2.59 -14.23 3.26
C PHE A 15 -2.59 -12.90 4.03
N HIS A 16 -3.10 -11.83 3.43
CA HIS A 16 -3.10 -10.50 4.05
C HIS A 16 -4.11 -10.38 5.19
N ARG A 17 -5.27 -11.03 5.06
CA ARG A 17 -6.35 -11.03 6.07
C ARG A 17 -5.88 -11.68 7.37
N GLU A 18 -5.17 -12.80 7.29
CA GLU A 18 -4.64 -13.46 8.49
C GLU A 18 -3.71 -12.55 9.28
N LYS A 19 -2.73 -11.93 8.60
CA LYS A 19 -1.80 -10.99 9.23
C LYS A 19 -2.49 -9.77 9.80
N ARG A 20 -3.39 -9.18 9.01
CA ARG A 20 -4.21 -8.04 9.41
C ARG A 20 -4.94 -8.32 10.71
N ARG A 21 -5.64 -9.47 10.78
CA ARG A 21 -6.39 -9.88 11.98
C ARG A 21 -5.49 -9.96 13.21
N LEU A 22 -4.34 -10.61 13.08
CA LEU A 22 -3.37 -10.74 14.19
C LEU A 22 -2.89 -9.37 14.67
N LEU A 23 -2.52 -8.46 13.76
CA LEU A 23 -2.04 -7.12 14.13
C LEU A 23 -3.14 -6.26 14.78
N VAL A 24 -4.36 -6.32 14.25
CA VAL A 24 -5.51 -5.60 14.82
C VAL A 24 -5.84 -6.13 16.22
N GLU A 25 -5.81 -7.45 16.43
CA GLU A 25 -6.03 -8.07 17.75
C GLU A 25 -4.97 -7.65 18.79
N GLU A 26 -3.73 -7.42 18.36
CA GLU A 26 -2.65 -6.89 19.21
C GLU A 26 -2.77 -5.38 19.49
N GLY A 27 -3.76 -4.69 18.90
CA GLY A 27 -4.05 -3.29 19.17
C GLY A 27 -3.03 -2.30 18.59
N VAL A 28 -2.54 -2.56 17.37
CA VAL A 28 -1.64 -1.62 16.67
C VAL A 28 -2.30 -0.27 16.38
N ASP A 29 -1.51 0.80 16.37
CA ASP A 29 -1.99 2.15 16.08
C ASP A 29 -2.42 2.32 14.61
N LEU A 30 -1.75 1.60 13.70
CA LEU A 30 -2.02 1.60 12.27
C LEU A 30 -1.46 0.34 11.59
N LEU A 31 -1.96 0.05 10.38
CA LEU A 31 -1.44 -0.99 9.50
C LEU A 31 -0.62 -0.36 8.35
N ALA A 32 0.50 -0.99 8.02
CA ALA A 32 1.36 -0.54 6.94
C ALA A 32 1.54 -1.65 5.90
N TYR A 33 0.79 -1.54 4.81
CA TYR A 33 1.00 -2.40 3.65
C TYR A 33 2.17 -1.85 2.84
N GLU A 34 3.36 -2.38 3.06
CA GLU A 34 4.58 -1.86 2.44
C GLU A 34 5.15 -2.76 1.35
N THR A 35 5.82 -2.14 0.37
CA THR A 35 6.50 -2.84 -0.72
C THR A 35 5.54 -3.67 -1.58
N ILE A 36 4.33 -3.16 -1.80
CA ILE A 36 3.34 -3.85 -2.64
C ILE A 36 3.79 -3.80 -4.10
N PRO A 37 4.11 -4.94 -4.73
CA PRO A 37 4.86 -4.93 -5.98
C PRO A 37 3.98 -4.95 -7.22
N CYS A 38 2.68 -5.22 -7.10
CA CYS A 38 1.79 -5.42 -8.25
C CYS A 38 0.33 -5.01 -8.02
N ALA A 39 -0.38 -4.75 -9.12
CA ALA A 39 -1.76 -4.27 -9.09
C ALA A 39 -2.72 -5.31 -8.49
N LYS A 40 -2.47 -6.59 -8.74
CA LYS A 40 -3.26 -7.70 -8.21
C LYS A 40 -3.29 -7.71 -6.67
N GLU A 41 -2.16 -7.41 -6.06
CA GLU A 41 -2.04 -7.38 -4.60
C GLU A 41 -2.62 -6.10 -3.99
N VAL A 42 -2.47 -4.96 -4.67
CA VAL A 42 -3.21 -3.73 -4.30
C VAL A 42 -4.72 -3.99 -4.30
N LYS A 43 -5.24 -4.69 -5.31
CA LYS A 43 -6.66 -5.07 -5.36
C LYS A 43 -7.05 -5.97 -4.19
N ALA A 44 -6.24 -6.97 -3.85
CA ALA A 44 -6.52 -7.85 -2.71
C ALA A 44 -6.62 -7.06 -1.40
N ILE A 45 -5.68 -6.14 -1.15
CA ILE A 45 -5.68 -5.27 0.03
C ILE A 45 -6.91 -4.35 0.04
N ALA A 46 -7.24 -3.75 -1.11
CA ALA A 46 -8.42 -2.91 -1.26
C ALA A 46 -9.71 -3.65 -0.87
N GLU A 47 -9.88 -4.89 -1.34
CA GLU A 47 -11.06 -5.69 -1.02
C GLU A 47 -11.14 -6.04 0.48
N ILE A 48 -10.01 -6.38 1.12
CA ILE A 48 -9.97 -6.63 2.58
C ILE A 48 -10.40 -5.39 3.35
N GLU A 49 -9.87 -4.22 2.98
CA GLU A 49 -10.12 -2.98 3.71
C GLU A 49 -11.55 -2.44 3.49
N VAL A 50 -12.16 -2.74 2.34
CA VAL A 50 -13.61 -2.53 2.14
C VAL A 50 -14.42 -3.45 3.05
N GLU A 51 -14.04 -4.72 3.16
CA GLU A 51 -14.79 -5.73 3.92
C GLU A 51 -14.64 -5.55 5.45
N GLU A 52 -13.47 -5.13 5.92
CA GLU A 52 -13.12 -5.21 7.35
C GLU A 52 -12.59 -3.90 7.95
N GLY A 53 -12.14 -2.95 7.12
CA GLY A 53 -11.49 -1.71 7.57
C GLY A 53 -12.39 -0.85 8.48
N GLY A 54 -13.69 -0.83 8.17
CA GLY A 54 -14.68 -0.09 8.95
C GLY A 54 -15.00 -0.69 10.32
N ALA A 55 -14.77 -1.99 10.53
CA ALA A 55 -15.11 -2.67 11.78
C ALA A 55 -14.03 -2.50 12.85
N SER A 56 -12.75 -2.46 12.46
CA SER A 56 -11.63 -2.32 13.39
C SER A 56 -11.26 -0.87 13.72
N HIS A 57 -11.66 0.10 12.88
CA HIS A 57 -11.21 1.50 12.93
C HIS A 57 -9.68 1.72 12.90
N THR A 58 -8.87 0.66 12.76
CA THR A 58 -7.42 0.76 12.57
C THR A 58 -7.09 1.38 11.21
N PRO A 59 -6.49 2.59 11.17
CA PRO A 59 -6.13 3.24 9.92
C PRO A 59 -4.97 2.49 9.25
N ALA A 60 -4.89 2.59 7.92
CA ALA A 60 -3.87 1.92 7.14
C ALA A 60 -3.30 2.83 6.03
N TRP A 61 -2.05 2.55 5.63
CA TRP A 61 -1.52 3.04 4.36
C TRP A 61 -1.10 1.89 3.46
N VAL A 62 -1.03 2.19 2.16
CA VAL A 62 -0.45 1.29 1.16
C VAL A 62 0.69 2.00 0.45
N SER A 63 1.89 1.42 0.48
CA SER A 63 3.03 1.88 -0.32
C SER A 63 3.45 0.83 -1.34
N VAL A 64 3.61 1.28 -2.58
CA VAL A 64 4.00 0.43 -3.71
C VAL A 64 5.50 0.56 -4.00
N ALA A 65 6.06 -0.46 -4.63
CA ALA A 65 7.40 -0.40 -5.20
C ALA A 65 7.30 -0.14 -6.72
N CYS A 66 8.03 0.86 -7.21
CA CYS A 66 7.99 1.32 -8.58
C CYS A 66 9.34 1.11 -9.29
N ARG A 67 9.30 0.68 -10.57
CA ARG A 67 10.49 0.59 -11.43
C ARG A 67 10.75 1.87 -12.23
N SER A 68 9.71 2.67 -12.43
CA SER A 68 9.73 3.96 -13.13
C SER A 68 8.74 4.91 -12.45
N SER A 69 8.68 6.17 -12.88
CA SER A 69 7.73 7.14 -12.33
C SER A 69 6.26 6.85 -12.67
N THR A 70 6.01 5.92 -13.60
CA THR A 70 4.65 5.60 -14.09
C THR A 70 4.29 4.13 -13.94
N GLU A 71 5.19 3.26 -13.49
CA GLU A 71 4.94 1.82 -13.41
C GLU A 71 5.36 1.22 -12.08
N LEU A 72 4.54 0.28 -11.59
CA LEU A 72 4.91 -0.64 -10.52
C LEU A 72 6.09 -1.51 -10.94
N ASN A 73 6.76 -2.13 -9.98
CA ASN A 73 7.86 -3.05 -10.25
C ASN A 73 7.45 -4.23 -11.16
N SER A 74 6.17 -4.61 -11.09
CA SER A 74 5.59 -5.64 -11.93
C SER A 74 5.30 -5.21 -13.38
N GLY A 75 5.26 -3.90 -13.65
CA GLY A 75 5.09 -3.30 -14.98
C GLY A 75 3.70 -2.71 -15.26
N GLU A 76 2.74 -2.87 -14.35
CA GLU A 76 1.43 -2.21 -14.44
C GLU A 76 1.55 -0.70 -14.20
N ASP A 77 0.65 0.06 -14.83
CA ASP A 77 0.52 1.51 -14.64
C ASP A 77 0.24 1.86 -13.17
N LEU A 78 1.01 2.81 -12.63
CA LEU A 78 0.98 3.22 -11.24
C LEU A 78 -0.42 3.71 -10.83
N LEU A 79 -0.99 4.68 -11.56
CA LEU A 79 -2.22 5.35 -11.15
C LEU A 79 -3.43 4.42 -11.27
N SER A 80 -3.50 3.66 -12.36
CA SER A 80 -4.53 2.64 -12.55
C SER A 80 -4.48 1.58 -11.45
N SER A 81 -3.28 1.18 -11.02
CA SER A 81 -3.09 0.20 -9.96
C SER A 81 -3.52 0.71 -8.57
N LEU A 82 -3.38 2.01 -8.31
CA LEU A 82 -3.75 2.63 -7.02
C LEU A 82 -5.22 3.07 -6.95
N SER A 83 -5.91 3.16 -8.10
CA SER A 83 -7.31 3.58 -8.17
C SER A 83 -8.28 2.85 -7.23
N PRO A 84 -8.14 1.53 -6.92
CA PRO A 84 -9.05 0.84 -6.00
C PRO A 84 -9.01 1.40 -4.57
N LEU A 85 -7.91 2.05 -4.17
CA LEU A 85 -7.72 2.57 -2.81
C LEU A 85 -8.41 3.93 -2.59
N LYS A 86 -8.82 4.61 -3.67
CA LYS A 86 -9.22 6.02 -3.66
C LYS A 86 -10.35 6.32 -2.68
N HIS A 87 -11.35 5.45 -2.58
CA HIS A 87 -12.57 5.71 -1.80
C HIS A 87 -12.68 4.85 -0.54
N ILE A 88 -11.60 4.19 -0.13
CA ILE A 88 -11.58 3.35 1.08
C ILE A 88 -11.21 4.22 2.28
N PRO A 89 -12.10 4.46 3.26
CA PRO A 89 -11.83 5.38 4.35
C PRO A 89 -10.74 4.91 5.33
N SER A 90 -10.61 3.60 5.56
CA SER A 90 -9.56 3.04 6.42
C SER A 90 -8.16 3.22 5.82
N ILE A 91 -8.04 3.29 4.49
CA ILE A 91 -6.79 3.65 3.81
C ILE A 91 -6.62 5.16 3.81
N PHE A 92 -5.93 5.72 4.80
CA PHE A 92 -5.69 7.16 4.89
C PHE A 92 -4.54 7.62 3.99
N GLY A 93 -3.59 6.71 3.69
CA GLY A 93 -2.36 7.04 2.99
C GLY A 93 -2.07 6.11 1.80
N VAL A 94 -1.53 6.69 0.73
CA VAL A 94 -1.03 5.94 -0.43
C VAL A 94 0.34 6.47 -0.82
N GLY A 95 1.28 5.59 -1.16
CA GLY A 95 2.67 5.99 -1.20
C GLY A 95 3.58 5.15 -2.05
N VAL A 96 4.87 5.48 -1.97
CA VAL A 96 5.97 4.75 -2.61
C VAL A 96 7.07 4.47 -1.61
N ASN A 97 7.58 3.24 -1.63
CA ASN A 97 8.75 2.84 -0.86
C ASN A 97 9.65 1.94 -1.74
N CYS A 98 10.86 1.63 -1.26
CA CYS A 98 11.76 0.67 -1.91
C CYS A 98 12.00 0.91 -3.42
N SER A 99 12.02 2.18 -3.84
CA SER A 99 12.14 2.60 -5.25
C SER A 99 13.38 3.46 -5.47
N ASN A 100 13.79 3.66 -6.73
CA ASN A 100 14.93 4.54 -7.03
C ASN A 100 14.63 5.98 -6.53
N PRO A 101 15.47 6.58 -5.67
CA PRO A 101 15.23 7.93 -5.13
C PRO A 101 15.01 8.99 -6.21
N LEU A 102 15.58 8.82 -7.40
CA LEU A 102 15.44 9.75 -8.52
C LEU A 102 14.01 9.82 -9.06
N ILE A 103 13.20 8.76 -8.90
CA ILE A 103 11.80 8.75 -9.38
C ILE A 103 10.78 9.08 -8.28
N VAL A 104 11.18 9.10 -7.00
CA VAL A 104 10.25 9.25 -5.87
C VAL A 104 9.48 10.57 -5.93
N ALA A 105 10.15 11.67 -6.29
CA ALA A 105 9.51 12.98 -6.40
C ALA A 105 8.40 13.00 -7.47
N ASP A 106 8.65 12.37 -8.62
CA ASP A 106 7.68 12.29 -9.72
C ASP A 106 6.49 11.40 -9.32
N VAL A 107 6.76 10.25 -8.69
CA VAL A 107 5.72 9.34 -8.18
C VAL A 107 4.85 10.03 -7.14
N VAL A 108 5.45 10.71 -6.16
CA VAL A 108 4.73 11.46 -5.12
C VAL A 108 3.86 12.54 -5.75
N THR A 109 4.39 13.28 -6.73
CA THR A 109 3.63 14.30 -7.46
C THR A 109 2.43 13.70 -8.20
N ALA A 110 2.63 12.57 -8.88
CA ALA A 110 1.57 11.87 -9.60
C ALA A 110 0.46 11.38 -8.66
N ILE A 111 0.83 10.76 -7.53
CA ILE A 111 -0.12 10.27 -6.52
C ILE A 111 -0.89 11.44 -5.92
N ARG A 112 -0.23 12.55 -5.54
CA ARG A 112 -0.90 13.74 -4.98
C ARG A 112 -1.96 14.31 -5.92
N ARG A 113 -1.68 14.31 -7.23
CA ARG A 113 -2.59 14.83 -8.25
C ARG A 113 -3.81 13.92 -8.42
N GLU A 114 -3.62 12.61 -8.46
CA GLU A 114 -4.68 11.64 -8.78
C GLU A 114 -5.53 11.24 -7.57
N LEU A 115 -4.92 11.24 -6.38
CA LEU A 115 -5.52 10.84 -5.11
C LEU A 115 -5.47 12.00 -4.10
N PRO A 116 -6.11 13.16 -4.39
CA PRO A 116 -6.00 14.36 -3.56
C PRO A 116 -6.58 14.20 -2.15
N GLU A 117 -7.45 13.20 -1.94
CA GLU A 117 -8.04 12.89 -0.63
C GLU A 117 -7.13 12.00 0.24
N LYS A 118 -6.02 11.48 -0.30
CA LYS A 118 -5.09 10.61 0.42
C LYS A 118 -3.84 11.37 0.85
N VAL A 119 -3.34 11.04 2.04
CA VAL A 119 -2.00 11.48 2.44
C VAL A 119 -0.99 10.73 1.59
N VAL A 120 -0.03 11.44 1.00
CA VAL A 120 1.04 10.77 0.24
C VAL A 120 2.19 10.41 1.15
N VAL A 121 2.43 9.10 1.28
CA VAL A 121 3.47 8.53 2.12
C VAL A 121 4.69 8.21 1.26
N SER A 122 5.89 8.57 1.72
CA SER A 122 7.12 8.06 1.13
C SER A 122 8.06 7.66 2.25
N VAL A 123 8.39 6.37 2.30
CA VAL A 123 9.22 5.79 3.35
C VAL A 123 10.60 5.54 2.78
N ASP A 124 11.56 6.40 3.12
CA ASP A 124 12.96 6.22 2.76
C ASP A 124 13.73 5.69 3.97
N PHE A 125 13.94 4.37 4.01
CA PHE A 125 14.75 3.73 5.04
C PHE A 125 16.24 4.17 5.03
N ARG A 126 16.68 4.96 4.05
CA ARG A 126 18.06 5.51 4.00
C ARG A 126 18.21 6.87 4.67
N ARG A 127 17.14 7.55 5.09
CA ARG A 127 17.20 8.73 5.95
C ARG A 127 16.64 8.40 7.35
N LYS A 128 17.52 8.41 8.35
CA LYS A 128 17.19 8.14 9.77
C LYS A 128 16.49 9.33 10.43
N GLU A 129 15.31 9.71 9.98
CA GLU A 129 14.43 10.60 10.77
C GLU A 129 13.18 9.83 11.18
N THR A 130 13.07 9.56 12.47
CA THR A 130 12.16 8.58 13.07
C THR A 130 10.82 9.23 13.42
N LEU A 131 9.77 8.95 12.67
CA LEU A 131 8.39 9.08 13.16
C LEU A 131 8.13 7.90 14.12
N HIS A 132 7.87 8.20 15.40
CA HIS A 132 7.50 7.19 16.40
C HIS A 132 6.02 6.82 16.21
N PHE A 133 5.76 5.95 15.24
CA PHE A 133 4.54 5.14 15.19
C PHE A 133 4.91 3.70 15.44
N ARG A 134 4.11 2.95 16.21
CA ARG A 134 4.22 1.48 16.21
C ARG A 134 3.60 0.96 14.92
N CYS A 135 4.37 1.09 13.86
CA CYS A 135 4.08 0.54 12.55
C CYS A 135 4.58 -0.90 12.51
N VAL A 136 3.70 -1.87 12.25
CA VAL A 136 4.09 -3.26 12.01
C VAL A 136 3.72 -3.63 10.57
N CYS A 137 4.74 -4.04 9.81
CA CYS A 137 4.69 -4.43 8.40
C CYS A 137 4.18 -5.86 8.21
#